data_AF-A0A9D4ZQN9-F1
#
_entry.id   AF-A0A9D4ZQN9-F1
#
_cell.length_a   1.000
_cell.length_b   1.000
_cell.length_c   1.000
_cell.angle_alpha   90.00
_cell.angle_beta   90.00
_cell.angle_gamma   90.00
#
_symmetry.space_group_name_H-M   'P 1'
#
loop_
_entity.id
_entity.type
_entity.pdbx_description
1 polymer ?
#
loop_
_entity_poly.entity_id
_entity_poly.type
_entity_poly.pdbx_seq_one_letter_code
_entity_poly.pdbx_strand_id
1 'polypeptide(L)'
;MLAMDKPSIKEVTSGEIQVKVGTRFSWSTRGSSCSWGFLAAISTMISGRRSRNRVRTLMLWFKRQPPKVKSCLAVSGAIFALIFIRFAIRDHDNLFVAAEAVHAIGIVVLIYKLTKEKTCAGLSLKSQELTAIFLGVRLYCSFVMEYDIHTLLDTATLITTCWVIYMMRFRVKSTYLADLDNLSLYLVAIPCAVLALVVHPTTSHYFVNRILWAFCVYLEAVSVLPQLRVLQNTRVVETFTAHYVFALGIARFFSCAHWVLQVVDSRGYLLSTLGRGLWPSMVLLSEVVQTFILADFCYYYVK
;
A
#
# COMPACT_ATOMS: atom_id res chain seq x y z
N MET A 1 65.96 -41.35 -42.58
CA MET A 1 65.32 -42.60 -43.03
C MET A 1 64.22 -42.88 -42.00
N LEU A 2 62.97 -42.52 -42.30
CA LEU A 2 61.91 -43.46 -42.70
C LEU A 2 61.64 -44.49 -41.59
N ALA A 3 60.45 -44.75 -41.07
CA ALA A 3 59.07 -44.42 -41.42
C ALA A 3 58.22 -44.80 -40.17
N MET A 4 57.04 -44.19 -39.95
CA MET A 4 55.71 -44.85 -40.06
C MET A 4 55.51 -46.07 -39.13
N ASP A 5 54.45 -46.22 -38.34
CA ASP A 5 53.05 -45.88 -38.63
C ASP A 5 52.20 -45.83 -37.33
N LYS A 6 51.12 -45.05 -37.37
CA LYS A 6 50.00 -44.92 -36.41
C LYS A 6 48.99 -46.07 -36.66
N PRO A 7 47.77 -46.16 -36.05
CA PRO A 7 47.20 -45.63 -34.79
C PRO A 7 46.32 -46.66 -34.01
N SER A 8 45.69 -46.19 -32.92
CA SER A 8 44.25 -46.34 -32.60
C SER A 8 43.77 -47.33 -31.50
N ILE A 9 43.38 -46.71 -30.38
CA ILE A 9 42.16 -46.90 -29.56
C ILE A 9 41.93 -48.26 -28.90
N LYS A 10 41.89 -48.27 -27.54
CA LYS A 10 40.79 -48.81 -26.72
C LYS A 10 40.67 -48.06 -25.38
N GLU A 11 39.42 -47.97 -24.92
CA GLU A 11 38.89 -47.32 -23.71
C GLU A 11 39.47 -47.83 -22.37
N VAL A 12 39.11 -47.11 -21.29
CA VAL A 12 38.70 -47.60 -19.95
C VAL A 12 39.47 -46.98 -18.76
N THR A 13 38.78 -46.01 -18.12
CA THR A 13 38.63 -45.71 -16.67
C THR A 13 39.74 -45.16 -15.77
N SER A 14 39.28 -44.23 -14.91
CA SER A 14 39.66 -43.91 -13.52
C SER A 14 41.11 -43.59 -13.20
N GLY A 15 41.32 -42.33 -12.80
CA GLY A 15 42.51 -41.93 -12.05
C GLY A 15 42.40 -40.47 -11.62
N GLU A 16 42.12 -40.26 -10.34
CA GLU A 16 42.21 -38.98 -9.67
C GLU A 16 43.53 -38.24 -9.99
N ILE A 17 43.45 -36.96 -10.33
CA ILE A 17 44.55 -36.04 -10.08
C ILE A 17 44.01 -34.91 -9.20
N GLN A 18 44.19 -35.11 -7.90
CA GLN A 18 44.07 -34.11 -6.86
C GLN A 18 45.16 -33.04 -7.06
N VAL A 19 44.78 -31.86 -7.55
CA VAL A 19 45.60 -30.65 -7.39
C VAL A 19 45.03 -29.85 -6.23
N LYS A 20 45.61 -30.12 -5.04
CA LYS A 20 45.32 -29.46 -3.78
C LYS A 20 46.15 -28.17 -3.72
N VAL A 21 45.57 -27.03 -4.13
CA VAL A 21 46.09 -25.72 -3.73
C VAL A 21 45.24 -25.21 -2.59
N GLY A 22 45.72 -25.50 -1.39
CA GLY A 22 45.17 -24.95 -0.16
C GLY A 22 45.61 -23.51 0.02
N THR A 23 44.65 -22.60 0.03
CA THR A 23 44.72 -21.38 0.83
C THR A 23 43.36 -21.20 1.51
N ARG A 24 43.27 -21.74 2.73
CA ARG A 24 42.16 -21.49 3.65
C ARG A 24 42.32 -20.06 4.18
N PHE A 25 41.76 -19.09 3.46
CA PHE A 25 41.51 -17.77 4.03
C PHE A 25 40.26 -17.88 4.93
N SER A 26 40.49 -18.00 6.23
CA SER A 26 39.45 -17.81 7.24
C SER A 26 39.22 -16.30 7.38
N TRP A 27 38.26 -15.76 6.62
CA TRP A 27 37.67 -14.47 6.95
C TRP A 27 36.54 -14.71 7.95
N SER A 28 36.79 -14.37 9.21
CA SER A 28 35.73 -14.17 10.20
C SER A 28 34.90 -12.95 9.79
N THR A 29 33.88 -13.13 8.97
CA THR A 29 32.88 -12.10 8.67
C THR A 29 31.73 -12.20 9.66
N ARG A 30 31.94 -11.68 10.88
CA ARG A 30 30.83 -11.10 11.66
C ARG A 30 30.46 -9.76 11.03
N GLY A 31 29.81 -9.81 9.87
CA GLY A 31 29.40 -8.63 9.11
C GLY A 31 28.53 -9.01 7.92
N SER A 32 27.25 -8.67 8.02
CA SER A 32 26.26 -8.55 6.93
C SER A 32 26.05 -9.75 5.99
N SER A 33 25.54 -10.86 6.55
CA SER A 33 24.99 -12.00 5.77
C SER A 33 23.93 -11.61 4.71
N CYS A 34 23.30 -10.44 4.81
CA CYS A 34 22.31 -9.97 3.83
C CYS A 34 22.90 -9.40 2.54
N SER A 35 24.08 -8.76 2.61
CA SER A 35 24.65 -8.06 1.43
C SER A 35 25.16 -9.06 0.39
N TRP A 36 25.80 -10.14 0.85
CA TRP A 36 26.29 -11.23 0.00
C TRP A 36 25.15 -12.04 -0.64
N GLY A 37 24.04 -12.26 0.06
CA GLY A 37 22.88 -12.96 -0.50
C GLY A 37 22.17 -12.15 -1.60
N PHE A 38 22.10 -10.83 -1.44
CA PHE A 38 21.53 -9.93 -2.46
C PHE A 38 22.42 -9.87 -3.71
N LEU A 39 23.73 -9.69 -3.53
CA LEU A 39 24.70 -9.68 -4.64
C LEU A 39 24.78 -11.03 -5.36
N ALA A 40 24.67 -12.15 -4.64
CA ALA A 40 24.58 -13.48 -5.25
C ALA A 40 23.28 -13.65 -6.07
N ALA A 41 22.14 -13.16 -5.58
CA ALA A 41 20.90 -13.16 -6.34
C ALA A 41 21.00 -12.32 -7.62
N ILE A 42 21.60 -11.12 -7.55
CA ILE A 42 21.88 -10.27 -8.72
C ILE A 42 22.84 -10.94 -9.70
N SER A 43 23.93 -11.54 -9.21
CA SER A 43 24.90 -12.26 -10.05
C SER A 43 24.24 -13.40 -10.83
N THR A 44 23.35 -14.17 -10.19
CA THR A 44 22.55 -15.20 -10.88
C THR A 44 21.54 -14.64 -11.87
N MET A 45 21.06 -13.40 -11.71
CA MET A 45 20.19 -12.74 -12.70
C MET A 45 20.94 -12.31 -13.97
N ILE A 46 22.20 -11.90 -13.82
CA ILE A 46 23.07 -11.46 -14.92
C ILE A 46 23.57 -12.67 -15.74
N SER A 47 23.73 -13.84 -15.12
CA SER A 47 24.07 -15.08 -15.84
C SER A 47 22.84 -15.64 -16.59
N GLY A 48 22.91 -15.72 -17.93
CA GLY A 48 21.78 -15.92 -18.84
C GLY A 48 21.10 -17.32 -18.88
N ARG A 49 20.76 -17.95 -17.75
CA ARG A 49 19.92 -19.18 -17.75
C ARG A 49 18.43 -18.89 -17.49
N ARG A 50 17.61 -19.10 -18.54
CA ARG A 50 16.13 -19.22 -18.61
C ARG A 50 15.31 -18.27 -17.70
N SER A 51 14.65 -17.31 -18.36
CA SER A 51 13.83 -16.24 -17.78
C SER A 51 12.82 -16.64 -16.68
N ARG A 52 12.23 -17.84 -16.77
CA ARG A 52 11.17 -18.33 -15.85
C ARG A 52 11.65 -18.58 -14.41
N ASN A 53 12.96 -18.73 -14.18
CA ASN A 53 13.51 -18.97 -12.84
C ASN A 53 13.89 -17.70 -12.06
N ARG A 54 14.07 -16.55 -12.73
CA ARG A 54 14.61 -15.32 -12.10
C ARG A 54 13.67 -14.73 -11.05
N VAL A 55 12.39 -14.57 -11.40
CA VAL A 55 11.36 -14.06 -10.49
C VAL A 55 11.17 -15.01 -9.30
N ARG A 56 11.19 -16.32 -9.55
CA ARG A 56 11.04 -17.33 -8.50
C ARG A 56 12.21 -17.32 -7.53
N THR A 57 13.45 -17.19 -8.01
CA THR A 57 14.65 -17.06 -7.15
C THR A 57 14.59 -15.81 -6.29
N LEU A 58 14.18 -14.67 -6.86
CA LEU A 58 13.98 -13.42 -6.14
C LEU A 58 12.89 -13.53 -5.06
N MET A 59 11.74 -14.11 -5.40
CA MET A 59 10.66 -14.34 -4.43
C MET A 59 11.11 -15.27 -3.29
N LEU A 60 11.86 -16.33 -3.60
CA LEU A 60 12.38 -17.27 -2.60
C LEU A 60 13.42 -16.61 -1.68
N TRP A 61 14.31 -15.79 -2.24
CA TRP A 61 15.27 -15.00 -1.48
C TRP A 61 14.55 -13.99 -0.56
N PHE A 62 13.55 -13.28 -1.09
CA PHE A 62 12.76 -12.31 -0.32
C PHE A 62 12.01 -12.98 0.84
N LYS A 63 11.39 -14.14 0.59
CA LYS A 63 10.70 -14.91 1.65
C LYS A 63 11.65 -15.28 2.80
N ARG A 64 12.92 -15.58 2.50
CA ARG A 64 13.97 -15.96 3.47
C ARG A 64 14.59 -14.79 4.24
N GLN A 65 14.30 -13.53 3.87
CA GLN A 65 14.88 -12.38 4.56
C GLN A 65 14.26 -12.14 5.95
N PRO A 66 15.05 -11.65 6.93
CA PRO A 66 14.53 -11.26 8.24
C PRO A 66 13.56 -10.06 8.12
N PRO A 67 12.63 -9.87 9.07
CA PRO A 67 11.60 -8.84 9.01
C PRO A 67 12.17 -7.41 8.87
N LYS A 68 13.31 -7.13 9.51
CA LYS A 68 14.02 -5.85 9.40
C LYS A 68 14.45 -5.54 7.96
N VAL A 69 14.90 -6.55 7.22
CA VAL A 69 15.36 -6.39 5.83
C VAL A 69 14.18 -6.25 4.88
N LYS A 70 13.07 -6.97 5.13
CA LYS A 70 11.82 -6.78 4.38
C LYS A 70 11.27 -5.36 4.53
N SER A 71 11.27 -4.83 5.75
CA SER A 71 10.86 -3.45 6.03
C SER A 71 11.78 -2.45 5.34
N CYS A 72 13.11 -2.62 5.43
CA CYS A 72 14.07 -1.77 4.74
C CYS A 72 13.87 -1.79 3.21
N LEU A 73 13.72 -2.97 2.61
CA LEU A 73 13.46 -3.12 1.17
C LEU A 73 12.13 -2.46 0.76
N ALA A 74 11.08 -2.59 1.57
CA ALA A 74 9.80 -1.94 1.30
C ALA A 74 9.92 -0.42 1.34
N VAL A 75 10.61 0.14 2.35
CA VAL A 75 10.85 1.58 2.46
C VAL A 75 11.71 2.08 1.29
N SER A 76 12.81 1.40 0.98
CA SER A 76 13.64 1.76 -0.19
C SER A 76 12.86 1.66 -1.50
N GLY A 77 11.99 0.67 -1.64
CA GLY A 77 11.10 0.51 -2.80
C GLY A 77 10.09 1.65 -2.91
N ALA A 78 9.49 2.06 -1.79
CA ALA A 78 8.56 3.19 -1.75
C ALA A 78 9.26 4.51 -2.10
N ILE A 79 10.46 4.76 -1.56
CA ILE A 79 11.28 5.93 -1.89
C ILE A 79 11.65 5.92 -3.37
N PHE A 80 12.09 4.78 -3.89
CA PHE A 80 12.41 4.63 -5.32
C PHE A 80 11.18 4.89 -6.20
N ALA A 81 10.01 4.39 -5.81
CA ALA A 81 8.76 4.64 -6.51
C ALA A 81 8.40 6.13 -6.51
N LEU A 82 8.54 6.83 -5.37
CA LEU A 82 8.31 8.27 -5.28
C LEU A 82 9.27 9.07 -6.17
N ILE A 83 10.56 8.71 -6.17
CA ILE A 83 11.56 9.34 -7.05
C ILE A 83 11.21 9.08 -8.52
N PHE A 84 10.90 7.83 -8.87
CA PHE A 84 10.51 7.47 -10.23
C PHE A 84 9.27 8.23 -10.68
N ILE A 85 8.24 8.30 -9.85
CA ILE A 85 7.01 9.04 -10.10
C ILE A 85 7.33 10.52 -10.35
N ARG A 86 8.18 11.14 -9.53
CA ARG A 86 8.60 12.55 -9.70
C ARG A 86 9.25 12.81 -11.06
N PHE A 87 10.03 11.85 -11.56
CA PHE A 87 10.67 11.98 -12.88
C PHE A 87 9.72 11.63 -14.03
N ALA A 88 8.81 10.68 -13.83
CA ALA A 88 7.91 10.17 -14.85
C ALA A 88 6.69 11.09 -15.09
N ILE A 89 6.17 11.72 -14.04
CA ILE A 89 4.96 12.53 -14.07
C ILE A 89 5.34 13.99 -13.81
N ARG A 90 5.32 14.82 -14.85
CA ARG A 90 5.59 16.26 -14.75
C ARG A 90 4.44 17.04 -14.11
N ASP A 91 3.20 16.67 -14.43
CA ASP A 91 2.00 17.31 -13.88
C ASP A 91 1.41 16.47 -12.76
N HIS A 92 1.45 17.02 -11.54
CA HIS A 92 0.98 16.38 -10.32
C HIS A 92 -0.51 15.99 -10.39
N ASP A 93 -1.29 16.68 -11.22
CA ASP A 93 -2.72 16.41 -11.43
C ASP A 93 -2.96 15.01 -12.05
N ASN A 94 -2.00 14.50 -12.84
CA ASN A 94 -2.09 13.14 -13.40
C ASN A 94 -2.01 12.06 -12.31
N LEU A 95 -1.30 12.32 -11.20
CA LEU A 95 -1.26 11.40 -10.05
C LEU A 95 -2.60 11.36 -9.34
N PHE A 96 -3.26 12.50 -9.20
CA PHE A 96 -4.59 12.58 -8.61
C PHE A 96 -5.59 11.80 -9.47
N VAL A 97 -5.60 12.03 -10.78
CA VAL A 97 -6.47 11.28 -11.72
C VAL A 97 -6.19 9.78 -11.67
N ALA A 98 -4.92 9.37 -11.58
CA ALA A 98 -4.56 7.96 -11.42
C ALA A 98 -5.06 7.36 -10.10
N ALA A 99 -4.96 8.11 -8.99
CA ALA A 99 -5.48 7.71 -7.68
C ALA A 99 -6.99 7.44 -7.76
N GLU A 100 -7.73 8.38 -8.34
CA GLU A 100 -9.19 8.29 -8.50
C GLU A 100 -9.60 7.14 -9.44
N ALA A 101 -8.89 6.94 -10.55
CA ALA A 101 -9.15 5.82 -11.45
C ALA A 101 -8.96 4.46 -10.77
N VAL A 102 -7.88 4.29 -9.99
CA VAL A 102 -7.63 3.07 -9.23
C VAL A 102 -8.69 2.86 -8.14
N HIS A 103 -9.11 3.95 -7.48
CA HIS A 103 -10.18 3.89 -6.49
C HIS A 103 -11.51 3.43 -7.11
N ALA A 104 -11.87 3.98 -8.27
CA ALA A 104 -13.05 3.59 -9.03
C ALA A 104 -13.02 2.10 -9.44
N ILE A 105 -11.85 1.58 -9.85
CA ILE A 105 -11.68 0.15 -10.14
C ILE A 105 -11.96 -0.70 -8.89
N GLY A 106 -11.44 -0.29 -7.73
CA GLY A 106 -11.72 -0.96 -6.46
C GLY A 106 -13.23 -1.03 -6.17
N ILE A 107 -13.92 0.09 -6.35
CA ILE A 107 -15.38 0.19 -6.19
C ILE A 107 -16.11 -0.76 -7.15
N VAL A 108 -15.70 -0.84 -8.42
CA VAL A 108 -16.30 -1.77 -9.40
C VAL A 108 -16.12 -3.23 -8.97
N VAL A 109 -14.95 -3.60 -8.47
CA VAL A 109 -14.69 -4.95 -7.93
C VAL A 109 -15.63 -5.25 -6.75
N LEU A 110 -15.83 -4.28 -5.86
CA LEU A 110 -16.75 -4.41 -4.73
C LEU A 110 -18.22 -4.57 -5.18
N ILE A 111 -18.66 -3.77 -6.15
CA ILE A 111 -20.00 -3.88 -6.75
C ILE A 111 -20.19 -5.25 -7.39
N TYR A 112 -19.20 -5.72 -8.16
CA TYR A 112 -19.25 -7.03 -8.80
C TYR A 112 -19.47 -8.13 -7.75
N LYS A 113 -18.68 -8.11 -6.67
CA LYS A 113 -18.81 -9.06 -5.57
C LYS A 113 -20.22 -9.05 -4.96
N LEU A 114 -20.75 -7.88 -4.61
CA LEU A 114 -22.06 -7.77 -3.96
C LEU A 114 -23.22 -8.14 -4.91
N THR A 115 -23.08 -7.90 -6.22
CA THR A 115 -24.14 -8.16 -7.19
C THR A 115 -24.12 -9.57 -7.77
N LYS A 116 -22.94 -10.11 -8.10
CA LYS A 116 -22.76 -11.41 -8.78
C LYS A 116 -22.50 -12.54 -7.79
N GLU A 117 -21.53 -12.37 -6.89
CA GLU A 117 -21.20 -13.39 -5.87
C GLU A 117 -22.22 -13.41 -4.71
N LYS A 118 -23.05 -12.36 -4.58
CA LYS A 118 -24.12 -12.25 -3.56
C LYS A 118 -23.61 -12.46 -2.13
N THR A 119 -22.37 -12.08 -1.85
CA THR A 119 -21.75 -12.21 -0.54
C THR A 119 -21.04 -10.93 -0.11
N CYS A 120 -21.13 -10.61 1.18
CA CYS A 120 -20.33 -9.57 1.83
C CYS A 120 -19.36 -10.15 2.87
N ALA A 121 -19.08 -11.45 2.84
CA ALA A 121 -18.11 -12.06 3.72
C ALA A 121 -16.73 -11.37 3.63
N GLY A 122 -16.06 -11.20 4.76
CA GLY A 122 -14.78 -10.49 4.85
C GLY A 122 -14.84 -8.96 4.61
N LEU A 123 -16.01 -8.35 4.42
CA LEU A 123 -16.18 -6.89 4.40
C LEU A 123 -16.65 -6.38 5.77
N SER A 124 -16.05 -5.31 6.24
CA SER A 124 -16.49 -4.57 7.42
C SER A 124 -17.56 -3.55 7.02
N LEU A 125 -18.76 -3.70 7.59
CA LEU A 125 -19.82 -2.72 7.44
C LEU A 125 -19.43 -1.42 8.12
N LYS A 126 -18.76 -1.50 9.26
CA LYS A 126 -18.35 -0.33 10.03
C LYS A 126 -17.34 0.55 9.30
N SER A 127 -16.42 -0.06 8.53
CA SER A 127 -15.50 0.70 7.69
C SER A 127 -16.25 1.46 6.58
N GLN A 128 -17.27 0.84 5.97
CA GLN A 128 -18.11 1.52 4.97
C GLN A 128 -18.91 2.68 5.59
N GLU A 129 -19.41 2.51 6.81
CA GLU A 129 -20.13 3.56 7.53
C GLU A 129 -19.24 4.74 7.91
N LEU A 130 -18.02 4.49 8.43
CA LEU A 130 -17.03 5.53 8.64
C LEU A 130 -16.68 6.25 7.33
N THR A 131 -16.61 5.49 6.23
CA THR A 131 -16.35 6.03 4.90
C THR A 131 -17.46 6.98 4.45
N ALA A 132 -18.72 6.57 4.60
CA ALA A 132 -19.87 7.43 4.29
C ALA A 132 -19.90 8.69 5.17
N ILE A 133 -19.54 8.58 6.46
CA ILE A 133 -19.52 9.73 7.38
C ILE A 133 -18.48 10.75 6.93
N PHE A 134 -17.22 10.35 6.71
CA PHE A 134 -16.19 11.34 6.34
C PHE A 134 -16.46 11.92 4.94
N LEU A 135 -16.93 11.11 3.98
CA LEU A 135 -17.30 11.60 2.65
C LEU A 135 -18.48 12.57 2.70
N GLY A 136 -19.48 12.31 3.54
CA GLY A 136 -20.60 13.23 3.74
C GLY A 136 -20.16 14.58 4.31
N VAL A 137 -19.27 14.56 5.32
CA VAL A 137 -18.71 15.80 5.89
C VAL A 137 -17.80 16.51 4.89
N ARG A 138 -16.96 15.77 4.15
CA ARG A 138 -16.11 16.32 3.09
C ARG A 138 -16.95 16.99 2.01
N LEU A 139 -17.99 16.32 1.52
CA LEU A 139 -18.87 16.86 0.50
C LEU A 139 -19.54 18.16 0.96
N TYR A 140 -20.01 18.20 2.21
CA TYR A 140 -20.51 19.44 2.83
C TYR A 140 -19.44 20.54 2.84
N CYS A 141 -18.23 20.23 3.30
CA CYS A 141 -17.13 21.19 3.31
C CYS A 141 -16.79 21.68 1.90
N SER A 142 -16.79 20.79 0.91
CA SER A 142 -16.58 21.13 -0.50
C SER A 142 -17.63 22.13 -0.98
N PHE A 143 -18.93 21.85 -0.83
CA PHE A 143 -19.98 22.80 -1.23
C PHE A 143 -19.88 24.18 -0.57
N VAL A 144 -19.42 24.24 0.68
CA VAL A 144 -19.36 25.48 1.46
C VAL A 144 -18.03 26.23 1.30
N MET A 145 -16.94 25.53 0.98
CA MET A 145 -15.58 26.10 0.92
C MET A 145 -15.00 26.11 -0.50
N GLU A 146 -15.25 25.08 -1.31
CA GLU A 146 -14.56 24.80 -2.57
C GLU A 146 -15.52 24.17 -3.61
N TYR A 147 -16.03 24.99 -4.54
CA TYR A 147 -17.01 24.58 -5.56
C TYR A 147 -16.33 23.92 -6.77
N ASP A 148 -15.57 22.84 -6.55
CA ASP A 148 -14.68 22.25 -7.55
C ASP A 148 -15.12 20.83 -8.02
N ILE A 149 -14.46 20.30 -9.05
CA ILE A 149 -14.62 18.95 -9.62
C ILE A 149 -14.51 17.84 -8.56
N HIS A 150 -13.77 18.10 -7.47
CA HIS A 150 -13.68 17.22 -6.30
C HIS A 150 -15.05 16.91 -5.69
N THR A 151 -15.97 17.89 -5.70
CA THR A 151 -17.36 17.73 -5.25
C THR A 151 -18.08 16.62 -6.01
N LEU A 152 -17.85 16.50 -7.33
CA LEU A 152 -18.49 15.50 -8.17
C LEU A 152 -17.96 14.09 -7.85
N LEU A 153 -16.65 13.96 -7.67
CA LEU A 153 -16.00 12.69 -7.35
C LEU A 153 -16.39 12.19 -5.95
N ASP A 154 -16.40 13.08 -4.96
CA ASP A 154 -16.87 12.77 -3.61
C ASP A 154 -18.35 12.38 -3.60
N THR A 155 -19.19 13.06 -4.38
CA THR A 155 -20.61 12.71 -4.54
C THR A 155 -20.78 11.31 -5.12
N ALA A 156 -20.06 10.99 -6.22
CA ALA A 156 -20.13 9.67 -6.85
C ALA A 156 -19.67 8.55 -5.91
N THR A 157 -18.59 8.80 -5.16
CA THR A 157 -18.04 7.86 -4.17
C THR A 157 -19.00 7.67 -3.01
N LEU A 158 -19.61 8.74 -2.50
CA LEU A 158 -20.59 8.68 -1.40
C LEU A 158 -21.84 7.91 -1.81
N ILE A 159 -22.41 8.19 -2.98
CA ILE A 159 -23.59 7.46 -3.51
C ILE A 159 -23.27 5.97 -3.59
N THR A 160 -22.11 5.62 -4.12
CA THR A 160 -21.71 4.22 -4.26
C THR A 160 -21.48 3.54 -2.91
N THR A 161 -20.88 4.24 -1.95
CA THR A 161 -20.69 3.75 -0.58
C THR A 161 -22.03 3.52 0.12
N CYS A 162 -22.98 4.45 -0.01
CA CYS A 162 -24.34 4.29 0.50
C CYS A 162 -25.04 3.07 -0.12
N TRP A 163 -24.86 2.83 -1.43
CA TRP A 163 -25.38 1.64 -2.10
C TRP A 163 -24.74 0.34 -1.56
N VAL A 164 -23.42 0.33 -1.32
CA VAL A 164 -22.72 -0.80 -0.68
C VAL A 164 -23.29 -1.09 0.70
N ILE A 165 -23.46 -0.05 1.54
CA ILE A 165 -24.06 -0.17 2.89
C ILE A 165 -25.47 -0.75 2.79
N TYR A 166 -26.30 -0.25 1.88
CA TYR A 166 -27.64 -0.79 1.62
C TYR A 166 -27.60 -2.27 1.25
N MET A 167 -26.73 -2.65 0.33
CA MET A 167 -26.57 -4.05 -0.09
C MET A 167 -26.19 -4.94 1.10
N MET A 168 -25.21 -4.52 1.92
CA MET A 168 -24.76 -5.25 3.10
C MET A 168 -25.84 -5.36 4.19
N ARG A 169 -26.60 -4.28 4.44
CA ARG A 169 -27.62 -4.25 5.50
C ARG A 169 -28.89 -5.01 5.13
N PHE A 170 -29.28 -5.04 3.85
CA PHE A 170 -30.59 -5.54 3.44
C PHE A 170 -30.55 -6.72 2.46
N ARG A 171 -29.64 -6.75 1.50
CA ARG A 171 -29.68 -7.72 0.39
C ARG A 171 -28.80 -8.94 0.63
N VAL A 172 -27.59 -8.75 1.18
CA VAL A 172 -26.62 -9.82 1.44
C VAL A 172 -26.28 -9.96 2.94
N LYS A 173 -27.17 -9.48 3.81
CA LYS A 173 -27.01 -9.45 5.27
C LYS A 173 -26.65 -10.81 5.88
N SER A 174 -27.17 -11.91 5.33
CA SER A 174 -26.93 -13.27 5.84
C SER A 174 -25.46 -13.69 5.79
N THR A 175 -24.66 -13.09 4.90
CA THR A 175 -23.23 -13.39 4.73
C THR A 175 -22.32 -12.44 5.54
N TYR A 176 -22.90 -11.49 6.27
CA TYR A 176 -22.15 -10.53 7.07
C TYR A 176 -21.65 -11.16 8.36
N LEU A 177 -20.33 -11.13 8.58
CA LEU A 177 -19.66 -11.74 9.73
C LEU A 177 -19.59 -10.75 10.90
N ALA A 178 -20.75 -10.53 11.55
CA ALA A 178 -20.88 -9.56 12.65
C ALA A 178 -19.90 -9.83 13.81
N ASP A 179 -19.66 -11.11 14.14
CA ASP A 179 -18.76 -11.52 15.23
C ASP A 179 -17.29 -11.18 15.00
N LEU A 180 -16.90 -10.89 13.75
CA LEU A 180 -15.53 -10.49 13.41
C LEU A 180 -15.40 -8.95 13.35
N ASP A 181 -16.48 -8.23 13.04
CA ASP A 181 -16.52 -6.77 12.92
C ASP A 181 -16.84 -6.11 14.28
N ASN A 182 -16.01 -6.39 15.28
CA ASN A 182 -16.26 -5.98 16.68
C ASN A 182 -15.74 -4.59 17.04
N LEU A 183 -14.99 -3.90 16.15
CA LEU A 183 -14.45 -2.58 16.46
C LEU A 183 -15.58 -1.56 16.56
N SER A 184 -15.72 -0.81 17.66
CA SER A 184 -16.80 0.17 17.78
C SER A 184 -16.55 1.40 16.92
N LEU A 185 -17.57 1.88 16.20
CA LEU A 185 -17.52 3.12 15.39
C LEU A 185 -17.11 4.32 16.25
N TYR A 186 -17.64 4.38 17.48
CA TYR A 186 -17.37 5.47 18.42
C TYR A 186 -15.91 5.52 18.86
N LEU A 187 -15.25 4.36 18.99
CA LEU A 187 -13.83 4.29 19.35
C LEU A 187 -12.93 4.89 18.25
N VAL A 188 -13.43 4.97 17.01
CA VAL A 188 -12.70 5.58 15.89
C VAL A 188 -13.12 7.04 15.71
N ALA A 189 -14.42 7.32 15.68
CA ALA A 189 -14.94 8.65 15.39
C ALA A 189 -14.71 9.68 16.52
N ILE A 190 -14.85 9.28 17.79
CA ILE A 190 -14.72 10.22 18.92
C ILE A 190 -13.30 10.78 19.03
N PRO A 191 -12.22 9.98 18.97
CA PRO A 191 -10.86 10.52 18.97
C PRO A 191 -10.60 11.48 17.80
N CYS A 192 -11.15 11.20 16.61
CA CYS A 192 -11.04 12.10 15.46
C CYS A 192 -11.74 13.45 15.71
N ALA A 193 -12.93 13.42 16.32
CA ALA A 193 -13.67 14.64 16.67
C ALA A 193 -12.96 15.47 17.75
N VAL A 194 -12.44 14.82 18.79
CA VAL A 194 -11.64 15.49 19.83
C VAL A 194 -10.39 16.11 19.23
N LEU A 195 -9.67 15.36 18.37
CA LEU A 195 -8.48 15.87 17.71
C LEU A 195 -8.79 17.04 16.77
N ALA A 196 -9.92 17.01 16.07
CA ALA A 196 -10.39 18.13 15.24
C ALA A 196 -10.63 19.41 16.06
N LEU A 197 -11.18 19.29 17.27
CA LEU A 197 -11.36 20.44 18.16
C LEU A 197 -10.02 21.06 18.58
N VAL A 198 -9.00 20.25 18.81
CA VAL A 198 -7.67 20.71 19.27
C VAL A 198 -6.82 21.23 18.10
N VAL A 199 -6.79 20.51 16.97
CA VAL A 199 -5.96 20.86 15.82
C VAL A 199 -6.81 20.86 14.54
N HIS A 200 -7.07 22.06 14.04
CA HIS A 200 -7.85 22.34 12.85
C HIS A 200 -7.17 23.49 12.05
N PRO A 201 -7.47 23.67 10.76
CA PRO A 201 -6.90 24.77 9.98
C PRO A 201 -7.21 26.13 10.59
N THR A 202 -6.33 27.10 10.39
CA THR A 202 -6.52 28.52 10.75
C THR A 202 -6.93 29.37 9.54
N THR A 203 -7.95 28.93 8.80
CA THR A 203 -8.49 29.64 7.63
C THR A 203 -9.56 30.66 8.02
N SER A 204 -9.96 31.51 7.07
CA SER A 204 -10.98 32.57 7.26
C SER A 204 -12.43 32.05 7.38
N HIS A 205 -12.65 30.75 7.15
CA HIS A 205 -13.99 30.16 7.20
C HIS A 205 -14.55 30.06 8.63
N TYR A 206 -15.87 29.89 8.74
CA TYR A 206 -16.53 29.68 10.02
C TYR A 206 -15.88 28.56 10.84
N PHE A 207 -15.79 28.77 12.15
CA PHE A 207 -15.15 27.84 13.08
C PHE A 207 -15.67 26.40 12.91
N VAL A 208 -16.99 26.22 12.77
CA VAL A 208 -17.59 24.90 12.57
C VAL A 208 -17.07 24.20 11.31
N ASN A 209 -16.95 24.91 10.19
CA ASN A 209 -16.45 24.33 8.93
C ASN A 209 -14.98 23.91 9.05
N ARG A 210 -14.18 24.70 9.78
CA ARG A 210 -12.78 24.37 10.06
C ARG A 210 -12.66 23.07 10.87
N ILE A 211 -13.51 22.89 11.88
CA ILE A 211 -13.56 21.64 12.67
C ILE A 211 -14.05 20.47 11.81
N LEU A 212 -15.10 20.66 11.02
CA LEU A 212 -15.67 19.60 10.18
C LEU A 212 -14.66 19.10 9.14
N TRP A 213 -13.91 20.01 8.53
CA TRP A 213 -12.87 19.64 7.58
C TRP A 213 -11.71 18.90 8.27
N ALA A 214 -11.27 19.36 9.45
CA ALA A 214 -10.28 18.62 10.23
C ALA A 214 -10.77 17.21 10.62
N PHE A 215 -12.04 17.10 11.03
CA PHE A 215 -12.66 15.84 11.38
C PHE A 215 -12.70 14.86 10.20
N CYS A 216 -13.07 15.31 8.99
CA CYS A 216 -13.14 14.40 7.84
C CYS A 216 -11.75 13.92 7.41
N VAL A 217 -10.70 14.75 7.49
CA VAL A 217 -9.30 14.36 7.24
C VAL A 217 -8.85 13.29 8.24
N TYR A 218 -9.05 13.52 9.55
CA TYR A 218 -8.66 12.54 10.57
C TYR A 218 -9.44 11.24 10.44
N LEU A 219 -10.76 11.32 10.20
CA LEU A 219 -11.60 10.14 10.08
C LEU A 219 -11.25 9.33 8.83
N GLU A 220 -10.93 9.99 7.70
CA GLU A 220 -10.48 9.30 6.48
C GLU A 220 -9.23 8.47 6.75
N ALA A 221 -8.25 9.02 7.49
CA ALA A 221 -6.98 8.35 7.76
C ALA A 221 -7.14 7.00 8.48
N VAL A 222 -8.17 6.87 9.31
CA VAL A 222 -8.40 5.70 10.17
C VAL A 222 -9.65 4.88 9.82
N SER A 223 -10.46 5.32 8.85
CA SER A 223 -11.74 4.69 8.49
C SER A 223 -11.63 3.24 8.01
N VAL A 224 -10.44 2.83 7.54
CA VAL A 224 -10.16 1.45 7.08
C VAL A 224 -9.76 0.49 8.23
N LEU A 225 -9.55 0.98 9.45
CA LEU A 225 -9.17 0.14 10.61
C LEU A 225 -10.15 -1.01 10.90
N PRO A 226 -11.48 -0.83 10.89
CA PRO A 226 -12.40 -1.94 11.08
C PRO A 226 -12.23 -3.04 10.02
N GLN A 227 -11.99 -2.65 8.75
CA GLN A 227 -11.76 -3.58 7.64
C GLN A 227 -10.47 -4.39 7.84
N LEU A 228 -9.39 -3.75 8.29
CA LEU A 228 -8.14 -4.43 8.63
C LEU A 228 -8.36 -5.44 9.75
N ARG A 229 -9.09 -5.08 10.81
CA ARG A 229 -9.38 -5.98 11.93
C ARG A 229 -10.20 -7.19 11.50
N VAL A 230 -11.21 -7.00 10.63
CA VAL A 230 -11.97 -8.11 10.05
C VAL A 230 -11.05 -9.03 9.25
N LEU A 231 -10.15 -8.49 8.43
CA LEU A 231 -9.19 -9.30 7.68
C LEU A 231 -8.29 -10.11 8.61
N GLN A 232 -7.72 -9.48 9.64
CA GLN A 232 -6.83 -10.15 10.60
C GLN A 232 -7.54 -11.28 11.36
N ASN A 233 -8.83 -11.11 11.65
CA ASN A 233 -9.63 -12.10 12.35
C ASN A 233 -10.14 -13.21 11.41
N THR A 234 -10.26 -12.94 10.11
CA THR A 234 -10.75 -13.90 9.12
C THR A 234 -9.61 -14.79 8.66
N ARG A 235 -9.69 -16.09 8.95
CA ARG A 235 -8.65 -17.06 8.55
C ARG A 235 -8.55 -17.32 7.04
N VAL A 236 -9.56 -16.94 6.28
CA VAL A 236 -9.64 -17.11 4.83
C VAL A 236 -9.94 -15.76 4.19
N VAL A 237 -8.97 -15.22 3.46
CA VAL A 237 -9.14 -13.96 2.73
C VAL A 237 -9.86 -14.26 1.42
N GLU A 238 -11.04 -13.66 1.23
CA GLU A 238 -11.72 -13.74 -0.06
C GLU A 238 -11.01 -12.89 -1.11
N THR A 239 -10.76 -13.49 -2.29
CA THR A 239 -9.98 -12.90 -3.38
C THR A 239 -10.51 -11.54 -3.84
N PHE A 240 -11.83 -11.39 -3.97
CA PHE A 240 -12.45 -10.13 -4.39
C PHE A 240 -12.31 -9.01 -3.34
N THR A 241 -12.46 -9.31 -2.05
CA THR A 241 -12.20 -8.33 -0.98
C THR A 241 -10.75 -7.90 -1.02
N ALA A 242 -9.83 -8.85 -1.18
CA ALA A 242 -8.41 -8.58 -1.31
C ALA A 242 -8.11 -7.62 -2.45
N HIS A 243 -8.64 -7.86 -3.66
CA HIS A 243 -8.44 -6.97 -4.80
C HIS A 243 -9.02 -5.57 -4.60
N TYR A 244 -10.24 -5.46 -4.03
CA TYR A 244 -10.85 -4.18 -3.69
C TYR A 244 -9.96 -3.37 -2.74
N VAL A 245 -9.55 -3.95 -1.62
CA VAL A 245 -8.79 -3.22 -0.60
C VAL A 245 -7.34 -2.97 -1.07
N PHE A 246 -6.76 -3.85 -1.89
CA PHE A 246 -5.47 -3.59 -2.53
C PHE A 246 -5.54 -2.41 -3.51
N ALA A 247 -6.60 -2.33 -4.33
CA ALA A 247 -6.84 -1.19 -5.20
C ALA A 247 -7.06 0.10 -4.40
N LEU A 248 -7.89 0.06 -3.36
CA LEU A 248 -8.03 1.16 -2.40
C LEU A 248 -6.65 1.59 -1.86
N GLY A 249 -5.76 0.63 -1.64
CA GLY A 249 -4.43 0.92 -1.20
C GLY A 249 -3.56 1.68 -2.18
N ILE A 250 -3.50 1.20 -3.42
CA ILE A 250 -2.75 1.88 -4.47
C ILE A 250 -3.28 3.30 -4.68
N ALA A 251 -4.61 3.49 -4.65
CA ALA A 251 -5.22 4.80 -4.76
C ALA A 251 -4.69 5.76 -3.67
N ARG A 252 -4.66 5.32 -2.41
CA ARG A 252 -4.15 6.15 -1.31
C ARG A 252 -2.64 6.39 -1.37
N PHE A 253 -1.87 5.43 -1.87
CA PHE A 253 -0.45 5.65 -2.11
C PHE A 253 -0.22 6.78 -3.13
N PHE A 254 -1.02 6.84 -4.20
CA PHE A 254 -0.94 7.92 -5.17
C PHE A 254 -1.40 9.28 -4.61
N SER A 255 -2.44 9.31 -3.76
CA SER A 255 -2.86 10.52 -3.04
C SER A 255 -1.74 11.04 -2.13
N CYS A 256 -1.13 10.17 -1.32
CA CYS A 256 0.00 10.51 -0.46
C CYS A 256 1.22 10.98 -1.28
N ALA A 257 1.53 10.29 -2.39
CA ALA A 257 2.60 10.69 -3.30
C ALA A 257 2.36 12.08 -3.90
N HIS A 258 1.12 12.41 -4.29
CA HIS A 258 0.75 13.73 -4.77
C HIS A 258 1.06 14.81 -3.72
N TRP A 259 0.62 14.64 -2.47
CA TRP A 259 0.92 15.58 -1.38
C TRP A 259 2.41 15.72 -1.08
N VAL A 260 3.14 14.60 -1.02
CA VAL A 260 4.59 14.62 -0.76
C VAL A 260 5.33 15.36 -1.87
N LEU A 261 5.01 15.08 -3.13
CA LEU A 261 5.65 15.75 -4.26
C LEU A 261 5.31 17.24 -4.31
N GLN A 262 4.06 17.61 -4.00
CA GLN A 262 3.67 19.01 -3.89
C GLN A 262 4.49 19.74 -2.80
N VAL A 263 4.71 19.13 -1.64
CA VAL A 263 5.58 19.69 -0.58
C VAL A 263 7.01 19.87 -1.07
N VAL A 264 7.56 18.86 -1.75
CA VAL A 264 8.95 18.86 -2.23
C VAL A 264 9.17 19.88 -3.36
N ASP A 265 8.22 20.02 -4.29
CA ASP A 265 8.33 20.90 -5.44
C ASP A 265 7.96 22.36 -5.14
N SER A 266 7.27 22.63 -4.01
CA SER A 266 6.87 23.97 -3.56
C SER A 266 8.02 24.86 -3.07
N ARG A 267 9.28 24.57 -3.43
CA ARG A 267 10.49 25.38 -3.19
C ARG A 267 10.61 25.94 -1.74
N GLY A 268 10.17 25.15 -0.75
CA GLY A 268 10.26 25.52 0.67
C GLY A 268 9.09 26.35 1.23
N TYR A 269 8.13 26.80 0.41
CA TYR A 269 6.95 27.52 0.89
C TYR A 269 6.09 26.64 1.82
N LEU A 270 5.76 25.43 1.38
CA LEU A 270 5.03 24.45 2.18
C LEU A 270 5.83 23.99 3.41
N LEU A 271 7.16 23.89 3.28
CA LEU A 271 8.06 23.57 4.41
C LEU A 271 8.07 24.67 5.48
N SER A 272 8.05 25.94 5.06
CA SER A 272 7.94 27.07 5.97
C SER A 272 6.56 27.16 6.64
N THR A 273 5.52 26.70 5.94
CA THR A 273 4.14 26.66 6.45
C THR A 273 3.94 25.52 7.45
N LEU A 274 4.59 24.37 7.23
CA LEU A 274 4.69 23.27 8.20
C LEU A 274 5.26 23.73 9.55
N GLY A 275 6.21 24.68 9.54
CA GLY A 275 6.77 25.27 10.74
C GLY A 275 5.91 26.35 11.42
N ARG A 276 4.85 26.84 10.77
CA ARG A 276 4.03 27.98 11.24
C ARG A 276 2.67 27.57 11.84
N GLY A 277 2.45 26.28 12.11
CA GLY A 277 1.27 25.79 12.79
C GLY A 277 1.19 24.27 12.83
N LEU A 278 0.37 23.73 13.73
CA LEU A 278 0.23 22.28 13.86
C LEU A 278 -0.57 21.65 12.70
N TRP A 279 -1.46 22.42 12.06
CA TRP A 279 -2.39 21.89 11.06
C TRP A 279 -1.72 21.22 9.85
N PRO A 280 -0.80 21.87 9.09
CA PRO A 280 -0.18 21.22 7.93
C PRO A 280 0.61 19.96 8.30
N SER A 281 1.21 19.95 9.49
CA SER A 281 1.92 18.77 10.03
C SER A 281 0.96 17.63 10.32
N MET A 282 -0.23 17.93 10.84
CA MET A 282 -1.27 16.94 11.10
C MET A 282 -1.88 16.35 9.82
N VAL A 283 -1.96 17.12 8.72
CA VAL A 283 -2.38 16.59 7.42
C VAL A 283 -1.39 15.53 6.92
N LEU A 284 -0.09 15.86 6.91
CA LEU A 284 0.94 14.90 6.52
C LEU A 284 0.98 13.68 7.46
N LEU A 285 0.80 13.89 8.76
CA LEU A 285 0.70 12.78 9.71
C LEU A 285 -0.50 11.88 9.41
N SER A 286 -1.63 12.44 9.01
CA SER A 286 -2.84 11.68 8.64
C SER A 286 -2.59 10.81 7.39
N GLU A 287 -1.94 11.37 6.37
CA GLU A 287 -1.51 10.62 5.17
C GLU A 287 -0.55 9.48 5.53
N VAL A 288 0.40 9.74 6.43
CA VAL A 288 1.35 8.74 6.93
C VAL A 288 0.63 7.63 7.70
N VAL A 289 -0.28 7.97 8.62
CA VAL A 289 -1.09 7.00 9.38
C VAL A 289 -1.89 6.12 8.44
N GLN A 290 -2.56 6.71 7.45
CA GLN A 290 -3.35 5.97 6.46
C GLN A 290 -2.46 5.03 5.65
N THR A 291 -1.31 5.50 5.20
CA THR A 291 -0.32 4.71 4.46
C THR A 291 0.19 3.52 5.28
N PHE A 292 0.44 3.71 6.58
CA PHE A 292 0.88 2.62 7.46
C PHE A 292 -0.18 1.56 7.69
N ILE A 293 -1.44 1.97 7.96
CA ILE A 293 -2.55 1.03 8.14
C ILE A 293 -2.73 0.17 6.89
N LEU A 294 -2.62 0.79 5.74
CA LEU A 294 -2.73 0.12 4.47
C LEU A 294 -1.51 -0.77 4.15
N ALA A 295 -0.30 -0.36 4.53
CA ALA A 295 0.88 -1.19 4.39
C ALA A 295 0.77 -2.46 5.25
N ASP A 296 0.21 -2.35 6.47
CA ASP A 296 -0.10 -3.51 7.32
C ASP A 296 -1.15 -4.41 6.66
N PHE A 297 -2.18 -3.83 6.06
CA PHE A 297 -3.15 -4.57 5.25
C PHE A 297 -2.47 -5.36 4.12
N CYS A 298 -1.62 -4.71 3.32
CA CYS A 298 -0.88 -5.35 2.23
C CYS A 298 0.06 -6.47 2.75
N TYR A 299 0.66 -6.29 3.92
CA TYR A 299 1.48 -7.31 4.57
C TYR A 299 0.66 -8.55 4.92
N TYR A 300 -0.52 -8.37 5.53
CA TYR A 300 -1.44 -9.48 5.84
C TYR A 300 -2.01 -10.14 4.59
N TYR A 301 -2.21 -9.40 3.50
CA TYR A 301 -2.68 -9.95 2.22
C TYR A 301 -1.65 -10.85 1.54
N VAL A 302 -0.37 -10.48 1.56
CA VAL A 302 0.70 -11.24 0.87
C VAL A 302 1.10 -12.50 1.64
N LYS A 303 0.82 -12.57 2.94
CA LYS A 303 1.23 -13.65 3.84
C LYS A 303 0.28 -14.84 3.78
#